data_AF-A0A7C5L100-F1
#
_entry.id   AF-A0A7C5L100-F1
#
_cell.length_a   1.000
_cell.length_b   1.000
_cell.length_c   1.000
_cell.angle_alpha   90.00
_cell.angle_beta   90.00
_cell.angle_gamma   90.00
#
_symmetry.space_group_name_H-M   'P 1'
#
loop_
_entity.id
_entity.type
_entity.pdbx_description
1 polymer ?
#
loop_
_entity_poly.entity_id
_entity_poly.type
_entity_poly.pdbx_seq_one_letter_code
_entity_poly.pdbx_strand_id
1 'polypeptide(L)' 'MNTIEVQGALRQDLGKKAAKAVRREGKIPAVMYGGEEVVHFTTTYKEVKDLI' A
#
# COMPACT_ATOMS: atom_id res chain seq x y z
N MET A 1 -9.72 -18.41 11.64
CA MET A 1 -9.51 -17.26 10.75
C MET A 1 -8.23 -16.58 11.23
N ASN A 2 -7.22 -16.47 10.37
CA ASN A 2 -6.00 -15.75 10.72
C ASN A 2 -6.23 -14.28 10.36
N THR A 3 -6.25 -13.42 11.38
CA THR A 3 -6.37 -11.98 11.20
C THR A 3 -4.97 -11.40 11.20
N ILE A 4 -4.64 -10.63 10.16
CA ILE A 4 -3.36 -9.93 10.04
C ILE A 4 -3.69 -8.45 9.91
N GLU A 5 -3.01 -7.63 10.70
CA GLU A 5 -3.08 -6.18 10.61
C GLU A 5 -2.00 -5.68 9.66
N VAL A 6 -2.38 -4.84 8.70
CA VAL A 6 -1.45 -4.21 7.74
C VAL A 6 -1.58 -2.72 7.88
N GLN A 7 -0.53 -2.06 8.35
CA GLN A 7 -0.51 -0.61 8.43
C GLN A 7 -0.18 0.02 7.08
N GLY A 8 -0.89 1.10 6.76
CA GLY A 8 -0.69 1.83 5.52
C GLY A 8 -1.07 3.29 5.62
N ALA A 9 -0.52 4.09 4.70
CA ALA A 9 -0.78 5.52 4.58
C ALA A 9 -1.46 5.83 3.24
N LEU A 10 -2.53 6.63 3.27
CA LEU A 10 -3.25 7.06 2.07
C LEU A 10 -2.35 7.80 1.09
N ARG A 11 -2.56 7.55 -0.20
CA ARG A 11 -1.83 8.19 -1.28
C ARG A 11 -2.62 9.36 -1.84
N GLN A 12 -2.05 10.55 -1.74
CA GLN A 12 -2.59 11.74 -2.41
C GLN A 12 -2.14 11.79 -3.89
N ASP A 13 -0.89 11.41 -4.16
CA ASP A 13 -0.33 11.44 -5.51
C ASP A 13 -0.34 10.07 -6.22
N LEU A 14 -0.90 10.06 -7.42
CA LEU A 14 -1.00 8.88 -8.29
C LEU A 14 -0.12 9.03 -9.55
N GLY A 15 0.08 7.91 -10.27
CA GLY A 15 0.85 7.88 -11.51
C GLY A 15 2.34 7.52 -11.35
N LYS A 16 3.05 7.52 -12.48
CA LYS A 16 4.41 6.95 -12.62
C LYS A 16 5.45 7.64 -11.74
N LYS A 17 5.45 8.98 -11.70
CA LYS A 17 6.43 9.76 -10.93
C LYS A 17 6.26 9.53 -9.42
N ALA A 18 5.04 9.68 -8.92
CA ALA A 18 4.71 9.45 -7.52
C ALA A 18 5.04 8.02 -7.08
N ALA A 19 4.64 7.02 -7.87
CA ALA A 19 4.94 5.62 -7.55
C ALA A 19 6.44 5.29 -7.59
N LYS A 20 7.25 6.04 -8.35
CA LYS A 20 8.72 5.90 -8.35
C LYS A 20 9.34 6.52 -7.09
N ALA A 21 8.82 7.66 -6.61
CA ALA A 21 9.26 8.29 -5.37
C ALA A 21 8.98 7.38 -4.15
N VAL A 22 7.74 6.87 -4.04
CA VAL A 22 7.35 5.92 -2.98
C VAL A 22 8.28 4.71 -2.90
N ARG A 23 8.64 4.12 -4.05
CA ARG A 23 9.57 2.97 -4.07
C ARG A 23 11.00 3.35 -3.69
N ARG A 24 11.45 4.57 -4.04
CA ARG A 24 12.77 5.07 -3.61
C ARG A 24 12.84 5.30 -2.10
N GLU A 25 11.71 5.61 -1.46
CA GLU A 25 11.59 5.66 0.00
C GLU A 25 11.51 4.27 0.66
N GLY A 26 11.57 3.18 -0.11
CA GLY A 26 11.45 1.81 0.41
C GLY A 26 10.01 1.39 0.74
N LYS A 27 9.01 2.18 0.34
CA LYS A 27 7.59 1.87 0.53
C LYS A 27 7.01 1.16 -0.69
N ILE A 28 5.92 0.44 -0.47
CA ILE A 28 5.20 -0.35 -1.46
C ILE A 28 3.87 0.34 -1.75
N PRO A 29 3.62 0.82 -2.98
CA PRO A 29 2.30 1.31 -3.37
C PRO A 29 1.33 0.13 -3.56
N ALA A 30 0.16 0.21 -2.92
CA ALA A 30 -0.89 -0.80 -2.95
C ALA A 30 -2.27 -0.17 -3.20
N VAL A 31 -3.25 -1.02 -3.52
CA VAL A 31 -4.65 -0.62 -3.79
C VAL A 31 -5.57 -1.62 -3.11
N MET A 32 -6.53 -1.12 -2.34
CA MET A 32 -7.61 -1.91 -1.76
C MET A 32 -8.89 -1.63 -2.55
N TYR A 33 -9.58 -2.67 -2.97
CA TYR A 33 -10.80 -2.62 -3.76
C TYR A 33 -11.77 -3.72 -3.30
N GLY A 34 -13.02 -3.68 -3.78
CA GLY A 34 -14.07 -4.65 -3.42
C GLY A 34 -15.05 -4.18 -2.35
N GLY A 35 -14.93 -2.92 -1.91
CA GLY A 35 -15.95 -2.20 -1.14
C GLY A 35 -16.63 -1.11 -1.97
N GLU A 36 -17.17 -0.08 -1.31
CA GLU A 36 -17.79 1.08 -1.98
C GLU A 36 -16.76 1.94 -2.76
N GLU A 37 -15.54 2.07 -2.24
CA GLU A 37 -14.51 2.92 -2.81
C GLU A 37 -13.19 2.19 -3.02
N VAL A 38 -12.42 2.65 -4.01
CA VAL A 38 -11.05 2.20 -4.27
C VAL A 38 -10.09 3.04 -3.43
N VAL A 39 -9.34 2.39 -2.54
CA VAL A 39 -8.40 3.07 -1.65
C VAL A 39 -6.98 2.87 -2.15
N HIS A 40 -6.31 3.95 -2.51
CA HIS A 40 -4.89 3.94 -2.83
C HIS A 40 -4.05 4.24 -1.59
N PHE A 41 -3.16 3.33 -1.23
CA PHE A 41 -2.32 3.48 -0.04
C PHE A 41 -0.87 3.01 -0.30
N THR A 42 0.00 3.31 0.65
CA THR A 42 1.37 2.78 0.72
C THR A 42 1.51 1.95 1.97
N THR A 43 2.30 0.89 1.89
CA THR A 43 2.68 0.07 3.04
C THR A 43 4.18 -0.23 2.99
N THR A 44 4.70 -1.05 3.90
CA THR A 44 6.12 -1.43 3.95
C THR A 44 6.28 -2.92 3.75
N TYR A 45 7.49 -3.36 3.39
CA TYR A 45 7.80 -4.79 3.25
C TYR A 45 7.49 -5.58 4.52
N LYS A 46 7.72 -5.00 5.71
CA LYS A 46 7.48 -5.67 7.00
C LYS A 46 6.00 -6.03 7.19
N GLU A 47 5.10 -5.13 6.82
CA GLU A 47 3.65 -5.31 6.98
C GLU A 47 3.08 -6.38 6.05
N VAL A 48 3.68 -6.58 4.88
CA VAL A 48 3.19 -7.55 3.88
C VAL A 48 3.97 -8.86 3.88
N LYS A 49 5.05 -8.97 4.65
CA LYS A 49 5.93 -10.14 4.64
C LYS A 49 5.19 -11.42 5.05
N ASP A 50 4.31 -11.32 6.04
CA ASP A 50 3.58 -12.48 6.57
C ASP A 50 2.41 -12.92 5.67
N LEU A 51 2.13 -12.15 4.61
CA LEU A 51 1.10 -12.45 3.61
C LEU A 51 1.63 -13.19 2.37
N ILE A 52 2.95 -13.30 2.20
CA ILE A 52 3.64 -13.79 0.98
C ILE A 52 4.53 -14.96 1.35
#